data_AF-A0A251ULX6-F1
#
_entry.id   AF-A0A251ULX6-F1
#
_cell.length_a   1.000
_cell.length_b   1.000
_cell.length_c   1.000
_cell.angle_alpha   90.00
_cell.angle_beta   90.00
_cell.angle_gamma   90.00
#
_symmetry.space_group_name_H-M   'P 1'
#
loop_
_entity.id
_entity.type
_entity.pdbx_description
1 polymer ?
#
loop_
_entity_poly.entity_id
_entity_poly.type
_entity_poly.pdbx_seq_one_letter_code
_entity_poly.pdbx_strand_id
1 'polypeptide(L)'
;MLYRTYILAEANARSANHQIVREWRTMVRERADWEAYRERVLKRVGEFEKAKAIFDEEKAKFEADRKAEEWGREGLQKKLHNVEEQLAKEKAEFKRICAQDNERTYALRQKIVGLEATVADLTSKVEEAQGEKTAKQQMEVELTEAKVQLSNKDKDLHAKDVEIAELKRRLNEQIDRCESLEIDLEAEKVKATDAEEARAVSTAALNVAQTNYSEAQGIVDTLVSEAEWMRTRGIVLVANSILNAGELDRAVAALTDAARAVGHRGGYLECADHVERMLGQEFDTSHCSVTEQADAALASAENSYDNLSLPIMDLVVSALKKDDWCQRLKAILDPPITVESSDEEAAGDDGGGDDDGDDGEGNEDDDGEEKENK
;
A
#
# COMPACT_ATOMS: atom_id res chain seq x y z
N MET A 1 -105.54 39.47 -86.15
CA MET A 1 -105.17 39.80 -84.75
C MET A 1 -105.05 38.55 -83.88
N LEU A 2 -106.05 37.65 -83.82
CA LEU A 2 -106.09 36.49 -82.89
C LEU A 2 -105.00 35.40 -83.08
N TYR A 3 -104.56 35.12 -84.31
CA TYR A 3 -103.54 34.08 -84.57
C TYR A 3 -102.14 34.48 -84.09
N ARG A 4 -101.78 35.75 -84.24
CA ARG A 4 -100.47 36.29 -83.79
C ARG A 4 -100.36 36.30 -82.27
N THR A 5 -101.46 36.62 -81.57
CA THR A 5 -101.51 36.56 -80.10
C THR A 5 -101.43 35.12 -79.60
N TYR A 6 -102.04 34.16 -80.31
CA TYR A 6 -101.92 32.74 -79.98
C TYR A 6 -100.47 32.24 -80.09
N ILE A 7 -99.78 32.55 -81.20
CA ILE A 7 -98.37 32.17 -81.39
C ILE A 7 -97.47 32.77 -80.30
N LEU A 8 -97.66 34.05 -79.98
CA LEU A 8 -96.87 34.72 -78.93
C LEU A 8 -97.14 34.12 -77.54
N ALA A 9 -98.41 33.80 -77.23
CA ALA A 9 -98.76 33.13 -75.98
C ALA A 9 -98.15 31.73 -75.88
N GLU A 10 -98.16 30.96 -76.98
CA GLU A 10 -97.59 29.62 -77.02
C GLU A 10 -96.05 29.64 -76.92
N ALA A 11 -95.38 30.58 -77.58
CA ALA A 11 -93.94 30.78 -77.46
C ALA A 11 -93.54 31.19 -76.03
N ASN A 12 -94.29 32.08 -75.39
CA ASN A 12 -94.07 32.46 -74.00
C ASN A 12 -94.30 31.29 -73.04
N ALA A 13 -95.35 30.49 -73.23
CA ALA A 13 -95.62 29.30 -72.43
C ALA A 13 -94.50 28.25 -72.56
N ARG A 14 -93.99 28.02 -73.79
CA ARG A 14 -92.86 27.11 -74.02
C ARG A 14 -91.56 27.63 -73.38
N SER A 15 -91.31 28.94 -73.46
CA SER A 15 -90.15 29.58 -72.81
C SER A 15 -90.21 29.43 -71.28
N ALA A 16 -91.37 29.71 -70.68
CA ALA A 16 -91.61 29.55 -69.25
C ALA A 16 -91.42 28.09 -68.79
N ASN A 17 -92.00 27.13 -69.54
CA ASN A 17 -91.82 25.70 -69.24
C ASN A 17 -90.35 25.29 -69.30
N HIS A 18 -89.59 25.78 -70.29
CA HIS A 18 -88.18 25.48 -70.42
C HIS A 18 -87.34 26.10 -69.27
N GLN A 19 -87.69 27.30 -68.81
CA GLN A 19 -87.06 27.91 -67.64
C GLN A 19 -87.33 27.10 -66.36
N ILE A 20 -88.59 26.71 -66.12
CA ILE A 20 -88.98 25.88 -64.98
C ILE A 20 -88.23 24.55 -64.99
N VAL A 21 -88.08 23.90 -66.15
CA VAL A 21 -87.33 22.64 -66.27
C VAL A 21 -85.83 22.83 -65.97
N ARG A 22 -85.23 23.95 -66.40
CA ARG A 22 -83.82 24.25 -66.08
C ARG A 22 -83.61 24.49 -64.59
N GLU A 23 -84.46 25.29 -63.96
CA GLU A 23 -84.43 25.57 -62.53
C GLU A 23 -84.69 24.31 -61.70
N TRP A 24 -85.61 23.45 -62.14
CA TRP A 24 -85.83 22.16 -61.50
C TRP A 24 -84.58 21.27 -61.60
N ARG A 25 -83.90 21.22 -62.75
CA ARG A 25 -82.64 20.47 -62.91
C ARG A 25 -81.48 21.05 -62.11
N THR A 26 -81.42 22.36 -61.87
CA THR A 26 -80.42 22.96 -60.97
C THR A 26 -80.72 22.59 -59.52
N MET A 27 -81.97 22.75 -59.08
CA MET A 27 -82.37 22.39 -57.71
C MET A 27 -82.14 20.90 -57.39
N VAL A 28 -82.42 20.00 -58.35
CA VAL A 28 -82.16 18.56 -58.17
C VAL A 28 -80.67 18.27 -58.01
N ARG A 29 -79.80 18.94 -58.78
CA ARG A 29 -78.34 18.79 -58.63
C ARG A 29 -77.83 19.35 -57.31
N GLU A 30 -78.24 20.56 -56.95
CA GLU A 30 -77.86 21.19 -55.68
C GLU A 30 -78.32 20.34 -54.48
N ARG A 31 -79.51 19.75 -54.54
CA ARG A 31 -79.99 18.83 -53.51
C ARG A 31 -79.06 17.62 -53.37
N ALA A 32 -78.66 17.01 -54.49
CA ALA A 32 -77.74 15.87 -54.47
C ALA A 32 -76.36 16.27 -53.89
N ASP A 33 -75.83 17.44 -54.25
CA ASP A 33 -74.57 17.95 -53.73
C ASP A 33 -74.64 18.22 -52.21
N TRP A 34 -75.77 18.78 -51.74
CA TRP A 34 -76.03 18.99 -50.31
C TRP A 34 -76.15 17.68 -49.53
N GLU A 35 -76.82 16.68 -50.10
CA GLU A 35 -76.93 15.34 -49.50
C GLU A 35 -75.54 14.68 -49.39
N ALA A 36 -74.74 14.73 -50.46
CA ALA A 36 -73.37 14.22 -50.44
C ALA A 36 -72.45 14.98 -49.48
N TYR A 37 -72.63 16.30 -49.33
CA TYR A 37 -71.92 17.08 -48.32
C TYR A 37 -72.34 16.68 -46.90
N ARG A 38 -73.65 16.56 -46.63
CA ARG A 38 -74.18 16.12 -45.34
C ARG A 38 -73.64 14.75 -44.95
N GLU A 39 -73.61 13.80 -45.89
CA GLU A 39 -73.07 12.46 -45.65
C GLU A 39 -71.58 12.50 -45.28
N ARG A 40 -70.76 13.30 -45.98
CA ARG A 40 -69.35 13.49 -45.64
C ARG A 40 -69.16 14.11 -44.26
N VAL A 41 -69.98 15.09 -43.87
CA VAL A 41 -69.92 15.70 -42.54
C VAL A 41 -70.29 14.69 -41.47
N LEU A 42 -71.36 13.92 -41.65
CA LEU A 42 -71.77 12.88 -40.70
C LEU A 42 -70.68 11.81 -40.54
N LYS A 43 -70.04 11.39 -41.64
CA LYS A 43 -68.91 10.46 -41.59
C LYS A 43 -67.76 11.02 -40.75
N ARG A 44 -67.37 12.28 -40.95
CA ARG A 44 -66.31 12.95 -40.18
C ARG A 44 -66.68 13.09 -38.70
N VAL A 45 -67.94 13.40 -38.38
CA VAL A 45 -68.41 13.44 -36.99
C VAL A 45 -68.27 12.06 -36.34
N GLY A 46 -68.68 11.00 -37.02
CA GLY A 46 -68.51 9.64 -36.51
C GLY A 46 -67.04 9.22 -36.36
N GLU A 47 -66.15 9.65 -37.26
CA GLU A 47 -64.70 9.44 -37.13
C GLU A 47 -64.12 10.22 -35.94
N PHE A 48 -64.55 11.46 -35.72
CA PHE A 48 -64.14 12.28 -34.57
C PHE A 48 -64.61 11.69 -33.25
N GLU A 49 -65.85 11.20 -33.17
CA GLU A 49 -66.39 10.55 -31.98
C GLU A 49 -65.60 9.27 -31.63
N LYS A 50 -65.24 8.48 -32.65
CA LYS A 50 -64.37 7.30 -32.45
C LYS A 50 -62.97 7.69 -31.98
N ALA A 51 -62.35 8.70 -32.60
CA ALA A 51 -61.04 9.18 -32.19
C ALA A 51 -61.05 9.74 -30.76
N LYS A 52 -62.12 10.44 -30.38
CA LYS A 52 -62.33 10.95 -29.03
C LYS A 52 -62.43 9.80 -28.01
N ALA A 53 -63.20 8.76 -28.33
CA ALA A 53 -63.32 7.58 -27.46
C ALA A 53 -61.96 6.89 -27.24
N ILE A 54 -61.18 6.70 -28.31
CA ILE A 54 -59.83 6.12 -28.21
C ILE A 54 -58.92 7.00 -27.35
N PHE A 55 -58.95 8.32 -27.55
CA PHE A 55 -58.16 9.25 -26.75
C PHE A 55 -58.52 9.20 -25.25
N ASP A 56 -59.81 9.12 -24.93
CA ASP A 56 -60.26 9.02 -23.54
C ASP A 56 -59.83 7.67 -22.90
N GLU A 57 -59.82 6.58 -23.68
CA GLU A 57 -59.30 5.27 -23.24
C GLU A 57 -57.78 5.29 -23.01
N GLU A 58 -57.01 5.87 -23.94
CA GLU A 58 -55.55 6.02 -23.80
C GLU A 58 -55.19 6.90 -22.62
N LYS A 59 -55.93 7.99 -22.40
CA LYS A 59 -55.76 8.86 -21.24
C LYS A 59 -56.03 8.11 -19.93
N ALA A 60 -57.06 7.27 -19.88
CA ALA A 60 -57.36 6.47 -18.71
C ALA A 60 -56.25 5.44 -18.41
N LYS A 61 -55.71 4.78 -19.45
CA LYS A 61 -54.56 3.88 -19.31
C LYS A 61 -53.32 4.60 -18.78
N PHE A 62 -52.98 5.75 -19.37
CA PHE A 62 -51.84 6.56 -18.94
C PHE A 62 -51.94 6.96 -17.46
N GLU A 63 -53.11 7.38 -16.99
CA GLU A 63 -53.31 7.72 -15.57
C GLU A 63 -53.24 6.52 -14.63
N ALA A 64 -53.61 5.32 -15.10
CA ALA A 64 -53.46 4.08 -14.33
C ALA A 64 -51.98 3.70 -14.21
N ASP A 65 -51.25 3.74 -15.33
CA ASP A 65 -49.81 3.44 -15.37
C ASP A 65 -49.02 4.42 -14.50
N ARG A 66 -49.31 5.73 -14.61
CA ARG A 66 -48.69 6.77 -13.76
C ARG A 66 -48.85 6.46 -12.27
N LYS A 67 -50.06 6.07 -11.84
CA LYS A 67 -50.31 5.72 -10.42
C LYS A 67 -49.57 4.45 -10.00
N ALA A 68 -49.48 3.46 -10.88
CA ALA A 68 -48.72 2.24 -10.61
C ALA A 68 -47.23 2.52 -10.45
N GLU A 69 -46.66 3.39 -11.30
CA GLU A 69 -45.26 3.84 -11.18
C GLU A 69 -45.02 4.63 -9.89
N GLU A 70 -45.95 5.52 -9.51
CA GLU A 70 -45.88 6.28 -8.25
C GLU A 70 -45.86 5.33 -7.04
N TRP A 71 -46.73 4.33 -7.00
CA TRP A 71 -46.73 3.31 -5.94
C TRP A 71 -45.46 2.46 -5.95
N GLY A 72 -44.95 2.11 -7.12
CA GLY A 72 -43.67 1.41 -7.26
C GLY A 72 -42.52 2.22 -6.67
N ARG A 73 -42.47 3.52 -7.00
CA ARG A 73 -41.46 4.47 -6.48
C ARG A 73 -41.55 4.61 -4.96
N GLU A 74 -42.74 4.81 -4.40
CA GLU A 74 -42.93 4.88 -2.96
C GLU A 74 -42.52 3.59 -2.25
N GLY A 75 -42.82 2.43 -2.85
CA GLY A 75 -42.39 1.13 -2.35
C GLY A 75 -40.86 0.99 -2.30
N LEU A 76 -40.18 1.40 -3.37
CA LEU A 76 -38.71 1.42 -3.42
C LEU A 76 -38.11 2.41 -2.43
N GLN A 77 -38.68 3.60 -2.30
CA GLN A 77 -38.22 4.61 -1.35
C GLN A 77 -38.32 4.12 0.11
N LYS A 78 -39.41 3.42 0.46
CA LYS A 78 -39.55 2.78 1.79
C LYS A 78 -38.50 1.70 2.02
N LYS A 79 -38.23 0.86 1.02
CA LYS A 79 -37.17 -0.16 1.10
C LYS A 79 -35.79 0.46 1.26
N LEU A 80 -35.49 1.50 0.49
CA LEU A 80 -34.24 2.25 0.58
C LEU A 80 -34.04 2.80 2.00
N HIS A 81 -35.06 3.47 2.54
CA HIS A 81 -35.01 4.04 3.88
C HIS A 81 -34.77 2.99 4.97
N ASN A 82 -35.39 1.80 4.85
CA ASN A 82 -35.17 0.70 5.78
C ASN A 82 -33.71 0.18 5.72
N VAL A 83 -33.17 -0.01 4.51
CA VAL A 83 -31.77 -0.42 4.33
C VAL A 83 -30.81 0.64 4.88
N GLU A 84 -31.08 1.92 4.67
CA GLU A 84 -30.29 3.02 5.24
C GLU A 84 -30.31 3.00 6.78
N GLU A 85 -31.47 2.73 7.39
CA GLU A 85 -31.61 2.62 8.85
C GLU A 85 -30.84 1.41 9.40
N GLN A 86 -30.92 0.25 8.72
CA GLN A 86 -30.15 -0.94 9.08
C GLN A 86 -28.65 -0.70 8.97
N LEU A 87 -28.21 -0.08 7.87
CA LEU A 87 -26.80 0.28 7.67
C LEU A 87 -26.31 1.26 8.74
N ALA A 88 -27.15 2.21 9.17
CA ALA A 88 -26.82 3.12 10.26
C ALA A 88 -26.64 2.38 11.60
N LYS A 89 -27.51 1.41 11.90
CA LYS A 89 -27.41 0.55 13.09
C LYS A 89 -26.13 -0.29 13.07
N GLU A 90 -25.85 -0.96 11.96
CA GLU A 90 -24.64 -1.78 11.80
C GLU A 90 -23.36 -0.95 11.94
N LYS A 91 -23.31 0.25 11.34
CA LYS A 91 -22.17 1.17 11.51
C LYS A 91 -21.98 1.61 12.96
N ALA A 92 -23.06 1.84 13.69
CA ALA A 92 -22.99 2.20 15.11
C ALA A 92 -22.50 1.01 15.96
N GLU A 93 -23.01 -0.20 15.70
CA GLU A 93 -22.57 -1.43 16.37
C GLU A 93 -21.10 -1.74 16.10
N PHE A 94 -20.68 -1.63 14.85
CA PHE A 94 -19.28 -1.82 14.46
C PHE A 94 -18.35 -0.86 15.20
N LYS A 95 -18.68 0.45 15.21
CA LYS A 95 -17.91 1.45 15.98
C LYS A 95 -17.84 1.10 17.46
N ARG A 96 -18.93 0.63 18.06
CA ARG A 96 -18.97 0.20 19.46
C ARG A 96 -18.06 -1.00 19.71
N ILE A 97 -18.07 -2.00 18.82
CA ILE A 97 -17.19 -3.18 18.91
C ILE A 97 -15.72 -2.77 18.78
N CYS A 98 -15.38 -1.92 17.82
CA CYS A 98 -14.01 -1.40 17.66
C CYS A 98 -13.53 -0.65 18.91
N ALA A 99 -14.38 0.18 19.52
CA ALA A 99 -14.03 0.86 20.76
C ALA A 99 -13.75 -0.13 21.90
N GLN A 100 -14.61 -1.15 22.07
CA GLN A 100 -14.40 -2.19 23.08
C GLN A 100 -13.13 -3.01 22.85
N ASP A 101 -12.81 -3.32 21.59
CA ASP A 101 -11.61 -4.09 21.25
C ASP A 101 -10.33 -3.27 21.48
N ASN A 102 -10.37 -1.98 21.16
CA ASN A 102 -9.30 -1.04 21.49
C ASN A 102 -9.07 -0.97 23.00
N GLU A 103 -10.13 -0.80 23.80
CA GLU A 103 -10.03 -0.79 25.26
C GLU A 103 -9.41 -2.08 25.81
N ARG A 104 -9.84 -3.25 25.30
CA ARG A 104 -9.25 -4.55 25.67
C ARG A 104 -7.78 -4.64 25.31
N THR A 105 -7.41 -4.17 24.12
CA THR A 105 -6.03 -4.16 23.64
C THR A 105 -5.17 -3.26 24.51
N TYR A 106 -5.64 -2.06 24.88
CA TYR A 106 -4.95 -1.18 25.82
C TYR A 106 -4.77 -1.84 27.20
N ALA A 107 -5.82 -2.48 27.73
CA ALA A 107 -5.74 -3.18 29.01
C ALA A 107 -4.73 -4.35 28.97
N LEU A 108 -4.66 -5.09 27.86
CA LEU A 108 -3.67 -6.14 27.67
C LEU A 108 -2.25 -5.58 27.57
N ARG A 109 -2.05 -4.49 26.83
CA ARG A 109 -0.74 -3.79 26.75
C ARG A 109 -0.27 -3.33 28.13
N GLN A 110 -1.16 -2.74 28.93
CA GLN A 110 -0.84 -2.35 30.31
C GLN A 110 -0.43 -3.55 31.17
N LYS A 111 -1.10 -4.70 31.03
CA LYS A 111 -0.71 -5.94 31.72
C LYS A 111 0.66 -6.44 31.27
N ILE A 112 0.95 -6.41 29.97
CA ILE A 112 2.25 -6.80 29.42
C ILE A 112 3.35 -5.92 30.01
N VAL A 113 3.19 -4.60 29.98
CA VAL A 113 4.16 -3.66 30.57
C VAL A 113 4.35 -3.92 32.07
N GLY A 114 3.27 -4.21 32.80
CA GLY A 114 3.36 -4.59 34.21
C GLY A 114 4.14 -5.88 34.43
N LEU A 115 3.93 -6.90 33.59
CA LEU A 115 4.67 -8.16 33.65
C LEU A 115 6.13 -7.98 33.27
N GLU A 116 6.45 -7.20 32.23
CA GLU A 116 7.81 -6.85 31.84
C GLU A 116 8.57 -6.19 32.99
N ALA A 117 7.94 -5.26 33.71
CA ALA A 117 8.53 -4.65 34.91
C ALA A 117 8.81 -5.68 36.01
N THR A 118 7.88 -6.61 36.26
CA THR A 118 8.13 -7.68 37.25
C THR A 118 9.23 -8.65 36.82
N VAL A 119 9.36 -8.93 35.52
CA VAL A 119 10.43 -9.78 34.97
C VAL A 119 11.78 -9.07 35.13
N ALA A 120 11.85 -7.76 34.88
CA ALA A 120 13.07 -6.99 35.07
C ALA A 120 13.52 -6.97 36.55
N ASP A 121 12.59 -6.73 37.49
CA ASP A 121 12.86 -6.77 38.93
C ASP A 121 13.35 -8.15 39.39
N LEU A 122 12.69 -9.23 38.93
CA LEU A 122 13.12 -10.59 39.24
C LEU A 122 14.47 -10.93 38.63
N THR A 123 14.75 -10.49 37.41
CA THR A 123 16.06 -10.67 36.75
C THR A 123 17.17 -10.00 37.54
N SER A 124 16.96 -8.74 37.96
CA SER A 124 17.92 -8.01 38.80
C SER A 124 18.20 -8.73 40.13
N LYS A 125 17.15 -9.23 40.81
CA LYS A 125 17.32 -10.02 42.05
C LYS A 125 18.09 -11.33 41.84
N VAL A 126 17.90 -11.98 40.69
CA VAL A 126 18.65 -13.20 40.34
C VAL A 126 20.12 -12.87 40.09
N GLU A 127 20.41 -11.78 39.38
CA GLU A 127 21.79 -11.31 39.15
C GLU A 127 22.49 -10.95 40.47
N GLU A 128 21.82 -10.24 41.37
CA GLU A 128 22.34 -9.92 42.72
C GLU A 128 22.62 -11.20 43.52
N ALA A 129 21.68 -12.15 43.55
CA ALA A 129 21.86 -13.42 44.26
C ALA A 129 23.01 -14.26 43.67
N GLN A 130 23.20 -14.20 42.35
CA GLN A 130 24.31 -14.88 41.67
C GLN A 130 25.65 -14.20 41.96
N GLY A 131 25.69 -12.87 41.99
CA GLY A 131 26.84 -12.09 42.42
C GLY A 131 27.24 -12.35 43.89
N GLU A 132 26.26 -12.47 44.78
CA GLU A 132 26.52 -12.83 46.18
C GLU A 132 27.08 -14.26 46.29
N LYS A 133 26.59 -15.19 45.48
CA LYS A 133 27.07 -16.57 45.45
C LYS A 133 28.51 -16.67 44.92
N THR A 134 28.85 -15.95 43.86
CA THR A 134 30.23 -15.92 43.33
C THR A 134 31.18 -15.24 44.32
N ALA A 135 30.76 -14.15 44.97
CA ALA A 135 31.55 -13.50 46.02
C ALA A 135 31.80 -14.44 47.22
N LYS A 136 30.79 -15.21 47.66
CA LYS A 136 30.97 -16.24 48.71
C LYS A 136 31.95 -17.33 48.28
N GLN A 137 31.86 -17.81 47.04
CA GLN A 137 32.80 -18.80 46.52
C GLN A 137 34.23 -18.26 46.45
N GLN A 138 34.42 -17.01 46.00
CA GLN A 138 35.73 -16.36 46.00
C GLN A 138 36.29 -16.21 47.42
N MET A 139 35.47 -15.76 48.37
CA MET A 139 35.88 -15.66 49.78
C MET A 139 36.25 -17.03 50.38
N GLU A 140 35.52 -18.11 50.04
CA GLU A 140 35.89 -19.47 50.46
C GLU A 140 37.22 -19.92 49.86
N VAL A 141 37.47 -19.63 48.58
CA VAL A 141 38.75 -19.92 47.92
C VAL A 141 39.88 -19.15 48.60
N GLU A 142 39.75 -17.84 48.79
CA GLU A 142 40.74 -17.00 49.49
C GLU A 142 41.00 -17.51 50.91
N LEU A 143 39.95 -17.94 51.63
CA LEU A 143 40.09 -18.54 52.96
C LEU A 143 40.88 -19.86 52.91
N THR A 144 40.65 -20.70 51.90
CA THR A 144 41.43 -21.94 51.73
C THR A 144 42.88 -21.66 51.35
N GLU A 145 43.13 -20.70 50.46
CA GLU A 145 44.48 -20.26 50.09
C GLU A 145 45.23 -19.67 51.29
N ALA A 146 44.57 -18.82 52.08
CA ALA A 146 45.13 -18.28 53.32
C ALA A 146 45.47 -19.39 54.33
N LYS A 147 44.60 -20.41 54.47
CA LYS A 147 44.89 -21.59 55.30
C LYS A 147 46.09 -22.38 54.79
N VAL A 148 46.24 -22.55 53.48
CA VAL A 148 47.41 -23.21 52.88
C VAL A 148 48.67 -22.39 53.11
N GLN A 149 48.62 -21.08 52.89
CA GLN A 149 49.75 -20.18 53.14
C GLN A 149 50.17 -20.20 54.62
N LEU A 150 49.21 -20.17 55.55
CA LEU A 150 49.50 -20.31 56.98
C LEU A 150 50.11 -21.67 57.31
N SER A 151 49.56 -22.76 56.77
CA SER A 151 50.14 -24.10 56.96
C SER A 151 51.57 -24.22 56.42
N ASN A 152 51.86 -23.60 55.27
CA ASN A 152 53.21 -23.56 54.72
C ASN A 152 54.15 -22.71 55.58
N LYS A 153 53.70 -21.55 56.07
CA LYS A 153 54.46 -20.73 57.01
C LYS A 153 54.73 -21.44 58.33
N ASP A 154 53.79 -22.22 58.84
CA ASP A 154 54.01 -23.06 60.03
C ASP A 154 55.05 -24.16 59.76
N LYS A 155 55.01 -24.79 58.59
CA LYS A 155 56.05 -25.76 58.18
C LYS A 155 57.42 -25.10 58.03
N ASP A 156 57.47 -23.91 57.45
CA ASP A 156 58.71 -23.13 57.31
C ASP A 156 59.24 -22.69 58.66
N LEU A 157 58.39 -22.23 59.59
CA LEU A 157 58.77 -21.92 60.97
C LEU A 157 59.31 -23.17 61.67
N HIS A 158 58.64 -24.31 61.53
CA HIS A 158 59.12 -25.57 62.09
C HIS A 158 60.46 -26.01 61.47
N ALA A 159 60.66 -25.80 60.16
CA ALA A 159 61.92 -26.06 59.49
C ALA A 159 63.02 -25.09 59.99
N LYS A 160 62.69 -23.82 60.21
CA LYS A 160 63.58 -22.81 60.78
C LYS A 160 63.93 -23.12 62.24
N ASP A 161 63.01 -23.65 63.03
CA ASP A 161 63.29 -24.10 64.40
C ASP A 161 64.26 -25.29 64.41
N VAL A 162 64.11 -26.24 63.47
CA VAL A 162 65.07 -27.34 63.27
C VAL A 162 66.43 -26.80 62.82
N GLU A 163 66.45 -25.88 61.86
CA GLU A 163 67.67 -25.23 61.38
C GLU A 163 68.34 -24.42 62.49
N ILE A 164 67.60 -23.74 63.37
CA ILE A 164 68.13 -23.03 64.54
C ILE A 164 68.71 -24.03 65.55
N ALA A 165 68.06 -25.16 65.80
CA ALA A 165 68.60 -26.21 66.67
C ALA A 165 69.90 -26.79 66.09
N GLU A 166 69.96 -26.95 64.76
CA GLU A 166 71.12 -27.46 64.06
C GLU A 166 72.24 -26.43 63.89
N LEU A 167 71.91 -25.15 63.74
CA LEU A 167 72.86 -24.02 63.77
C LEU A 167 73.41 -23.81 65.18
N LYS A 168 72.62 -24.01 66.24
CA LYS A 168 73.13 -24.03 67.62
C LYS A 168 74.13 -25.17 67.84
N ARG A 169 73.91 -26.34 67.23
CA ARG A 169 74.88 -27.46 67.20
C ARG A 169 76.12 -27.13 66.38
N ARG A 170 75.95 -26.54 65.17
CA ARG A 170 77.05 -26.13 64.28
C ARG A 170 77.86 -24.95 64.82
N LEU A 171 77.26 -24.02 65.56
CA LEU A 171 77.93 -22.90 66.22
C LEU A 171 78.86 -23.41 67.34
N ASN A 172 78.40 -24.40 68.13
CA ASN A 172 79.27 -25.10 69.09
C ASN A 172 80.41 -25.85 68.39
N GLU A 173 80.17 -26.39 67.20
CA GLU A 173 81.17 -27.09 66.39
C GLU A 173 82.07 -26.17 65.52
N GLN A 174 81.70 -24.89 65.34
CA GLN A 174 82.47 -23.86 64.63
C GLN A 174 83.35 -23.02 65.57
N ILE A 175 83.07 -22.96 66.87
CA ILE A 175 84.04 -22.43 67.87
C ILE A 175 85.34 -23.26 67.86
N ASP A 176 85.27 -24.55 67.54
CA ASP A 176 86.43 -25.44 67.37
C ASP A 176 87.02 -25.44 65.93
N ARG A 177 86.40 -24.74 64.98
CA ARG A 177 86.77 -24.77 63.55
C ARG A 177 86.88 -23.38 62.90
N CYS A 178 87.26 -22.36 63.69
CA CYS A 178 87.62 -21.03 63.22
C CYS A 178 89.16 -20.80 63.21
N GLU A 179 89.90 -21.77 62.65
CA GLU A 179 91.10 -21.52 61.84
C GLU A 179 90.82 -22.13 60.45
N SER A 180 90.88 -21.32 59.38
CA SER A 180 90.80 -21.68 57.94
C SER A 180 89.50 -21.35 57.16
N LEU A 181 89.35 -20.06 56.81
CA LEU A 181 88.98 -19.42 55.51
C LEU A 181 88.12 -20.20 54.45
N GLU A 182 86.99 -19.63 53.95
CA GLU A 182 86.76 -18.82 52.69
C GLU A 182 86.13 -19.64 51.52
N ILE A 183 84.88 -19.31 51.09
CA ILE A 183 84.45 -18.72 49.78
C ILE A 183 84.09 -19.80 48.70
N ASP A 184 82.90 -19.86 48.07
CA ASP A 184 82.38 -19.07 46.92
C ASP A 184 80.89 -19.38 46.58
N LEU A 185 80.14 -18.43 46.00
CA LEU A 185 78.86 -18.71 45.31
C LEU A 185 78.61 -17.72 44.15
N GLU A 186 79.30 -17.96 43.03
CA GLU A 186 79.07 -17.33 41.73
C GLU A 186 78.43 -18.39 40.79
N ALA A 187 77.10 -18.47 40.76
CA ALA A 187 76.37 -19.32 39.80
C ALA A 187 74.89 -18.91 39.63
N GLU A 188 74.59 -17.67 39.22
CA GLU A 188 73.24 -17.37 38.73
C GLU A 188 73.15 -16.18 37.74
N LYS A 189 73.80 -16.26 36.57
CA LYS A 189 73.59 -15.28 35.48
C LYS A 189 73.65 -15.88 34.06
N VAL A 190 72.77 -16.84 33.73
CA VAL A 190 72.56 -17.29 32.34
C VAL A 190 71.07 -17.56 32.02
N LYS A 191 70.19 -16.56 32.19
CA LYS A 191 68.80 -16.59 31.65
C LYS A 191 68.32 -15.19 31.24
N ALA A 192 68.96 -14.57 30.25
CA ALA A 192 68.56 -13.23 29.80
C ALA A 192 68.76 -12.97 28.29
N THR A 193 68.75 -13.99 27.42
CA THR A 193 68.97 -13.79 25.97
C THR A 193 67.89 -14.39 25.06
N ASP A 194 66.92 -15.15 25.57
CA ASP A 194 65.83 -15.73 24.73
C ASP A 194 64.51 -14.93 24.79
N ALA A 195 64.45 -13.84 25.55
CA ALA A 195 63.23 -13.05 25.79
C ALA A 195 63.02 -11.87 24.82
N GLU A 196 64.00 -11.59 23.96
CA GLU A 196 64.01 -10.38 23.10
C GLU A 196 63.61 -10.69 21.65
N GLU A 197 63.98 -11.86 21.11
CA GLU A 197 63.48 -12.33 19.80
C GLU A 197 61.97 -12.68 19.81
N ALA A 198 61.44 -13.15 20.95
CA ALA A 198 60.00 -13.44 21.10
C ALA A 198 59.13 -12.16 21.05
N ARG A 199 59.66 -11.00 21.44
CA ARG A 199 58.93 -9.71 21.42
C ARG A 199 58.80 -9.12 20.02
N ALA A 200 59.80 -9.28 19.16
CA ALA A 200 59.77 -8.78 17.78
C ALA A 200 58.75 -9.54 16.90
N VAL A 201 58.71 -10.88 17.02
CA VAL A 201 57.75 -11.74 16.30
C VAL A 201 56.31 -11.46 16.75
N SER A 202 56.09 -11.24 18.05
CA SER A 202 54.76 -10.91 18.59
C SER A 202 54.25 -9.54 18.11
N THR A 203 55.13 -8.58 17.84
CA THR A 203 54.76 -7.23 17.41
C THR A 203 54.40 -7.20 15.92
N ALA A 204 55.12 -7.96 15.08
CA ALA A 204 54.81 -8.11 13.66
C ALA A 204 53.47 -8.84 13.43
N ALA A 205 53.17 -9.88 14.23
CA ALA A 205 51.89 -10.58 14.18
C ALA A 205 50.70 -9.69 14.60
N LEU A 206 50.90 -8.80 15.57
CA LEU A 206 49.88 -7.84 16.01
C LEU A 206 49.52 -6.85 14.90
N ASN A 207 50.51 -6.30 14.20
CA ASN A 207 50.28 -5.33 13.13
C ASN A 207 49.51 -5.94 11.94
N VAL A 208 49.81 -7.19 11.57
CA VAL A 208 49.05 -7.90 10.52
C VAL A 208 47.61 -8.15 10.95
N ALA A 209 47.39 -8.54 12.21
CA ALA A 209 46.04 -8.72 12.74
C ALA A 209 45.25 -7.41 12.74
N GLN A 210 45.89 -6.29 13.05
CA GLN A 210 45.27 -4.97 13.07
C GLN A 210 44.90 -4.47 11.67
N THR A 211 45.77 -4.66 10.67
CA THR A 211 45.45 -4.33 9.27
C THR A 211 44.27 -5.17 8.75
N ASN A 212 44.30 -6.48 8.98
CA ASN A 212 43.20 -7.37 8.58
C ASN A 212 41.87 -6.99 9.25
N TYR A 213 41.91 -6.54 10.52
CA TYR A 213 40.72 -6.04 11.20
C TYR A 213 40.20 -4.75 10.56
N SER A 214 41.08 -3.82 10.18
CA SER A 214 40.67 -2.57 9.51
C SER A 214 40.05 -2.81 8.13
N GLU A 215 40.59 -3.75 7.35
CA GLU A 215 40.02 -4.14 6.05
C GLU A 215 38.67 -4.84 6.22
N ALA A 216 38.55 -5.76 7.19
CA ALA A 216 37.29 -6.41 7.51
C ALA A 216 36.23 -5.41 7.98
N GLN A 217 36.61 -4.43 8.79
CA GLN A 217 35.71 -3.37 9.25
C GLN A 217 35.21 -2.51 8.07
N GLY A 218 36.07 -2.13 7.13
CA GLY A 218 35.66 -1.36 5.94
C GLY A 218 34.66 -2.11 5.06
N ILE A 219 34.80 -3.43 4.93
CA ILE A 219 33.82 -4.27 4.23
C ILE A 219 32.49 -4.30 4.99
N VAL A 220 32.53 -4.46 6.32
CA VAL A 220 31.33 -4.47 7.16
C VAL A 220 30.59 -3.13 7.08
N ASP A 221 31.30 -2.01 7.18
CA ASP A 221 30.71 -0.67 7.10
C ASP A 221 30.05 -0.42 5.74
N THR A 222 30.68 -0.89 4.66
CA THR A 222 30.10 -0.83 3.30
C THR A 222 28.80 -1.63 3.24
N LEU A 223 28.80 -2.88 3.70
CA LEU A 223 27.60 -3.73 3.72
C LEU A 223 26.49 -3.17 4.59
N VAL A 224 26.82 -2.55 5.74
CA VAL A 224 25.84 -1.89 6.62
C VAL A 224 25.18 -0.72 5.89
N SER A 225 25.96 0.13 5.21
CA SER A 225 25.43 1.26 4.43
C SER A 225 24.55 0.80 3.26
N GLU A 226 24.96 -0.24 2.53
CA GLU A 226 24.16 -0.79 1.44
C GLU A 226 22.86 -1.44 1.94
N ALA A 227 22.92 -2.17 3.05
CA ALA A 227 21.73 -2.77 3.68
C ALA A 227 20.77 -1.71 4.23
N GLU A 228 21.30 -0.63 4.80
CA GLU A 228 20.51 0.50 5.28
C GLU A 228 19.83 1.24 4.12
N TRP A 229 20.55 1.50 3.02
CA TRP A 229 19.95 2.07 1.82
C TRP A 229 18.83 1.19 1.25
N MET A 230 19.04 -0.13 1.19
CA MET A 230 18.01 -1.05 0.71
C MET A 230 16.78 -1.04 1.63
N ARG A 231 16.99 -1.02 2.94
CA ARG A 231 15.91 -0.98 3.95
C ARG A 231 15.11 0.31 3.91
N THR A 232 15.79 1.46 3.77
CA THR A 232 15.16 2.79 3.88
C THR A 232 14.57 3.27 2.56
N ARG A 233 15.20 2.95 1.43
CA ARG A 233 14.84 3.50 0.12
C ARG A 233 14.70 2.43 -0.96
N GLY A 234 15.61 1.46 -1.03
CA GLY A 234 15.63 0.46 -2.11
C GLY A 234 14.34 -0.37 -2.23
N ILE A 235 13.84 -0.95 -1.14
CA ILE A 235 12.59 -1.75 -1.15
C ILE A 235 11.39 -0.91 -1.61
N VAL A 236 11.30 0.34 -1.13
CA VAL A 236 10.21 1.25 -1.48
C VAL A 236 10.26 1.58 -2.97
N LEU A 237 11.44 1.87 -3.50
CA LEU A 237 11.61 2.15 -4.92
C LEU A 237 11.29 0.93 -5.80
N VAL A 238 11.75 -0.28 -5.42
CA VAL A 238 11.38 -1.53 -6.14
C VAL A 238 9.85 -1.70 -6.17
N ALA A 239 9.20 -1.57 -5.01
CA ALA A 239 7.74 -1.69 -4.94
C ALA A 239 7.05 -0.62 -5.79
N ASN A 240 7.52 0.62 -5.74
CA ASN A 240 6.96 1.72 -6.52
C ASN A 240 7.13 1.49 -8.03
N SER A 241 8.28 0.98 -8.48
CA SER A 241 8.50 0.66 -9.90
C SER A 241 7.65 -0.52 -10.39
N ILE A 242 7.35 -1.49 -9.52
CA ILE A 242 6.43 -2.60 -9.84
C ILE A 242 4.99 -2.09 -9.93
N LEU A 243 4.55 -1.30 -8.94
CA LEU A 243 3.17 -0.82 -8.86
C LEU A 243 2.83 0.20 -9.96
N ASN A 244 3.82 0.95 -10.46
CA ASN A 244 3.65 1.88 -11.58
C ASN A 244 4.11 1.29 -12.93
N ALA A 245 4.30 -0.03 -13.03
CA ALA A 245 4.63 -0.65 -14.30
C ALA A 245 3.43 -0.57 -15.25
N GLY A 246 3.62 0.03 -16.42
CA GLY A 246 2.53 0.19 -17.40
C GLY A 246 1.98 -1.14 -17.92
N GLU A 247 2.74 -2.22 -17.84
CA GLU A 247 2.29 -3.60 -18.10
C GLU A 247 1.24 -4.05 -17.07
N LEU A 248 1.49 -3.76 -15.79
CA LEU A 248 0.57 -4.07 -14.71
C LEU A 248 -0.73 -3.28 -14.85
N ASP A 249 -0.62 -1.97 -15.10
CA ASP A 249 -1.80 -1.11 -15.34
C ASP A 249 -2.66 -1.63 -16.49
N ARG A 250 -2.04 -1.99 -17.62
CA ARG A 250 -2.75 -2.55 -18.78
C ARG A 250 -3.42 -3.89 -18.47
N ALA A 251 -2.73 -4.77 -17.74
CA ALA A 251 -3.28 -6.08 -17.37
C ALA A 251 -4.47 -5.93 -16.41
N VAL A 252 -4.35 -5.07 -15.40
CA VAL A 252 -5.43 -4.78 -14.44
C VAL A 252 -6.63 -4.11 -15.13
N ALA A 253 -6.39 -3.17 -16.05
CA ALA A 253 -7.46 -2.54 -16.83
C ALA A 253 -8.21 -3.58 -17.67
N ALA A 254 -7.49 -4.43 -18.41
CA ALA A 254 -8.10 -5.50 -19.21
C ALA A 254 -8.91 -6.48 -18.36
N LEU A 255 -8.38 -6.88 -17.20
CA LEU A 255 -9.08 -7.75 -16.26
C LEU A 255 -10.36 -7.09 -15.72
N THR A 256 -10.27 -5.81 -15.35
CA THR A 256 -11.41 -5.04 -14.84
C THR A 256 -12.51 -4.91 -15.87
N ASP A 257 -12.15 -4.64 -17.13
CA ASP A 257 -13.12 -4.49 -18.22
C ASP A 257 -13.77 -5.83 -18.57
N ALA A 258 -13.00 -6.92 -18.61
CA ALA A 258 -13.54 -8.26 -18.84
C ALA A 258 -14.44 -8.73 -17.70
N ALA A 259 -14.05 -8.50 -16.45
CA ALA A 259 -14.87 -8.83 -15.27
C ALA A 259 -16.17 -8.04 -15.25
N ARG A 260 -16.12 -6.75 -15.62
CA ARG A 260 -17.30 -5.90 -15.75
C ARG A 260 -18.24 -6.43 -16.85
N ALA A 261 -17.71 -6.86 -17.99
CA ALA A 261 -18.50 -7.46 -19.05
C ALA A 261 -19.22 -8.73 -18.56
N VAL A 262 -18.50 -9.67 -17.91
CA VAL A 262 -19.11 -10.88 -17.34
C VAL A 262 -20.21 -10.53 -16.32
N GLY A 263 -19.96 -9.57 -15.42
CA GLY A 263 -20.96 -9.11 -14.45
C GLY A 263 -22.21 -8.52 -15.11
N HIS A 264 -22.04 -7.68 -16.14
CA HIS A 264 -23.17 -7.14 -16.91
C HIS A 264 -23.97 -8.24 -17.61
N ARG A 265 -23.29 -9.23 -18.21
CA ARG A 265 -23.96 -10.37 -18.83
C ARG A 265 -24.75 -11.17 -17.81
N GLY A 266 -24.14 -11.51 -16.67
CA GLY A 266 -24.79 -12.25 -15.58
C GLY A 266 -26.06 -11.55 -15.11
N GLY A 267 -25.98 -10.26 -14.80
CA GLY A 267 -27.16 -9.48 -14.40
C GLY A 267 -28.25 -9.40 -15.47
N TYR A 268 -27.87 -9.32 -16.76
CA TYR A 268 -28.84 -9.31 -17.86
C TYR A 268 -29.57 -10.66 -17.99
N LEU A 269 -28.83 -11.76 -17.86
CA LEU A 269 -29.39 -13.12 -17.89
C LEU A 269 -30.33 -13.36 -16.70
N GLU A 270 -29.97 -12.90 -15.50
CA GLU A 270 -30.85 -12.96 -14.33
C GLU A 270 -32.15 -12.16 -14.53
N CYS A 271 -32.05 -10.97 -15.13
CA CYS A 271 -33.23 -10.17 -15.47
C CYS A 271 -34.11 -10.87 -16.51
N ALA A 272 -33.52 -11.43 -17.56
CA ALA A 272 -34.23 -12.19 -18.58
C ALA A 272 -34.97 -13.37 -17.95
N ASP A 273 -34.30 -14.16 -17.12
CA ASP A 273 -34.86 -15.32 -16.40
C ASP A 273 -36.01 -14.93 -15.45
N HIS A 274 -35.95 -13.76 -14.80
CA HIS A 274 -37.10 -13.22 -14.05
C HIS A 274 -38.29 -12.87 -14.95
N VAL A 275 -38.05 -12.25 -16.10
CA VAL A 275 -39.11 -11.88 -17.06
C VAL A 275 -39.75 -13.14 -17.67
N GLU A 276 -38.95 -14.13 -18.04
CA GLU A 276 -39.42 -15.41 -18.57
C GLU A 276 -40.35 -16.12 -17.59
N ARG A 277 -39.98 -16.18 -16.30
CA ARG A 277 -40.83 -16.78 -15.26
C ARG A 277 -42.14 -16.03 -15.06
N MET A 278 -42.13 -14.71 -15.19
CA MET A 278 -43.32 -13.88 -15.02
C MET A 278 -44.28 -13.99 -16.20
N LEU A 279 -43.76 -14.07 -17.43
CA LEU A 279 -44.55 -14.08 -18.67
C LEU A 279 -44.87 -15.49 -19.18
N GLY A 280 -44.14 -16.51 -18.75
CA GLY A 280 -44.29 -17.89 -19.23
C GLY A 280 -43.85 -18.10 -20.68
N GLN A 281 -42.99 -17.21 -21.20
CA GLN A 281 -42.46 -17.23 -22.56
C GLN A 281 -40.95 -16.93 -22.53
N GLU A 282 -40.18 -17.56 -23.42
CA GLU A 282 -38.75 -17.28 -23.61
C GLU A 282 -38.51 -15.82 -23.98
N PHE A 283 -37.51 -15.21 -23.35
CA PHE A 283 -37.11 -13.82 -23.52
C PHE A 283 -35.90 -13.77 -24.46
N ASP A 284 -36.00 -12.94 -25.49
CA ASP A 284 -34.93 -12.83 -26.47
C ASP A 284 -33.69 -12.15 -25.86
N THR A 285 -32.64 -12.93 -25.66
CA THR A 285 -31.34 -12.48 -25.15
C THR A 285 -30.34 -12.13 -26.26
N SER A 286 -30.73 -12.28 -27.54
CA SER A 286 -29.85 -12.00 -28.69
C SER A 286 -29.43 -10.52 -28.80
N HIS A 287 -30.21 -9.62 -28.20
CA HIS A 287 -29.92 -8.19 -28.12
C HIS A 287 -29.10 -7.78 -26.87
N CYS A 288 -28.63 -8.74 -26.07
CA CYS A 288 -27.68 -8.42 -25.00
C CYS A 288 -26.44 -7.78 -25.61
N SER A 289 -26.13 -6.55 -25.22
CA SER A 289 -24.94 -5.82 -25.68
C SER A 289 -23.63 -6.46 -25.21
N VAL A 290 -23.71 -7.55 -24.44
CA VAL A 290 -22.57 -8.30 -23.92
C VAL A 290 -22.52 -9.67 -24.56
N THR A 291 -21.40 -9.98 -25.21
CA THR A 291 -21.21 -11.19 -26.01
C THR A 291 -21.13 -12.45 -25.14
N GLU A 292 -21.49 -13.61 -25.69
CA GLU A 292 -21.24 -14.93 -25.07
C GLU A 292 -19.74 -15.22 -24.86
N GLN A 293 -18.87 -14.42 -25.47
CA GLN A 293 -17.42 -14.53 -25.35
C GLN A 293 -16.87 -13.83 -24.10
N ALA A 294 -17.70 -13.14 -23.30
CA ALA A 294 -17.25 -12.42 -22.11
C ALA A 294 -16.51 -13.32 -21.11
N ASP A 295 -17.01 -14.54 -20.87
CA ASP A 295 -16.39 -15.51 -19.96
C ASP A 295 -15.03 -15.99 -20.47
N ALA A 296 -14.91 -16.22 -21.79
CA ALA A 296 -13.63 -16.58 -22.42
C ALA A 296 -12.63 -15.41 -22.42
N ALA A 297 -13.12 -14.18 -22.59
CA ALA A 297 -12.31 -12.97 -22.52
C ALA A 297 -11.79 -12.73 -21.10
N LEU A 298 -12.61 -12.97 -20.06
CA LEU A 298 -12.20 -12.92 -18.67
C LEU A 298 -11.11 -13.96 -18.38
N ALA A 299 -11.33 -15.23 -18.76
CA ALA A 299 -10.32 -16.28 -18.58
C ALA A 299 -9.01 -15.95 -19.31
N SER A 300 -9.06 -15.34 -20.50
CA SER A 300 -7.86 -14.87 -21.19
C SER A 300 -7.17 -13.72 -20.47
N ALA A 301 -7.92 -12.79 -19.88
CA ALA A 301 -7.37 -11.66 -19.14
C ALA A 301 -6.74 -12.12 -17.81
N GLU A 302 -7.39 -13.03 -17.09
CA GLU A 302 -6.85 -13.70 -15.90
C GLU A 302 -5.54 -14.40 -16.23
N ASN A 303 -5.51 -15.22 -17.28
CA ASN A 303 -4.29 -15.90 -17.70
C ASN A 303 -3.18 -14.91 -18.12
N SER A 304 -3.53 -13.76 -18.70
CA SER A 304 -2.56 -12.71 -19.04
C SER A 304 -2.01 -12.01 -17.79
N TYR A 305 -2.80 -11.86 -16.74
CA TYR A 305 -2.40 -11.26 -15.48
C TYR A 305 -1.54 -12.23 -14.65
N ASP A 306 -1.94 -13.49 -14.55
CA ASP A 306 -1.21 -14.52 -13.78
C ASP A 306 0.17 -14.83 -14.36
N ASN A 307 0.33 -14.68 -15.68
CA ASN A 307 1.60 -14.88 -16.39
C ASN A 307 2.29 -13.55 -16.76
N LEU A 308 1.94 -12.45 -16.08
CA LEU A 308 2.50 -11.15 -16.36
C LEU A 308 4.00 -11.12 -16.04
N SER A 309 4.82 -10.83 -17.06
CA SER A 309 6.24 -10.53 -16.87
C SER A 309 6.44 -9.02 -16.80
N LEU A 310 7.06 -8.57 -15.71
CA LEU A 310 7.42 -7.17 -15.50
C LEU A 310 8.92 -7.01 -15.76
N PRO A 311 9.33 -6.26 -16.81
CA PRO A 311 10.76 -6.08 -17.13
C PRO A 311 11.59 -5.55 -15.96
N ILE A 312 10.99 -4.73 -15.09
CA ILE A 312 11.65 -4.21 -13.89
C ILE A 312 12.06 -5.32 -12.92
N MET A 313 11.27 -6.39 -12.80
CA MET A 313 11.59 -7.53 -11.94
C MET A 313 12.84 -8.25 -12.45
N ASP A 314 12.93 -8.46 -13.77
CA ASP A 314 14.09 -9.09 -14.40
C ASP A 314 15.36 -8.25 -14.23
N LEU A 315 15.25 -6.92 -14.34
CA LEU A 315 16.35 -5.99 -14.11
C LEU A 315 16.83 -6.01 -12.66
N VAL A 316 15.92 -6.00 -11.69
CA VAL A 316 16.24 -6.08 -10.26
C VAL A 316 16.90 -7.42 -9.93
N VAL A 317 16.34 -8.54 -10.38
CA VAL A 317 16.91 -9.87 -10.16
C VAL A 317 18.30 -10.00 -10.81
N SER A 318 18.50 -9.41 -11.97
CA SER A 318 19.80 -9.40 -12.64
C SER A 318 20.84 -8.55 -11.90
N ALA A 319 20.42 -7.42 -11.32
CA ALA A 319 21.28 -6.55 -10.52
C ALA A 319 21.73 -7.23 -9.21
N LEU A 320 20.82 -7.95 -8.53
CA LEU A 320 21.11 -8.66 -7.29
C LEU A 320 22.13 -9.81 -7.42
N LYS A 321 22.39 -10.30 -8.64
CA LYS A 321 23.37 -11.37 -8.91
C LYS A 321 24.81 -10.86 -9.05
N LYS A 322 25.04 -9.55 -8.90
CA LYS A 322 26.36 -8.92 -9.11
C LYS A 322 26.92 -8.43 -7.78
N ASP A 323 28.25 -8.36 -7.68
CA ASP A 323 28.93 -7.89 -6.45
C ASP A 323 28.63 -6.40 -6.18
N ASP A 324 28.39 -5.61 -7.23
CA ASP A 324 28.01 -4.19 -7.21
C ASP A 324 26.48 -3.98 -7.23
N TRP A 325 25.71 -4.92 -6.65
CA TRP A 325 24.24 -4.93 -6.70
C TRP A 325 23.61 -3.59 -6.26
N CYS A 326 24.13 -2.97 -5.19
CA CYS A 326 23.55 -1.73 -4.63
C CYS A 326 23.67 -0.56 -5.60
N GLN A 327 24.81 -0.42 -6.26
CA GLN A 327 25.04 0.64 -7.26
C GLN A 327 24.15 0.43 -8.49
N ARG A 328 24.00 -0.81 -8.94
CA ARG A 328 23.11 -1.15 -10.07
C ARG A 328 21.65 -0.88 -9.76
N LEU A 329 21.18 -1.24 -8.57
CA LEU A 329 19.81 -0.94 -8.14
C LEU A 329 19.56 0.57 -8.05
N LYS A 330 20.52 1.36 -7.53
CA LYS A 330 20.44 2.82 -7.54
C LYS A 330 20.30 3.36 -8.97
N ALA A 331 21.10 2.87 -9.92
CA ALA A 331 21.02 3.31 -11.32
C ALA A 331 19.66 2.97 -11.98
N ILE A 332 19.06 1.83 -11.64
CA ILE A 332 17.78 1.38 -12.20
C ILE A 332 16.59 2.12 -11.58
N LEU A 333 16.62 2.34 -10.26
CA LEU A 333 15.47 2.76 -9.46
C LEU A 333 15.50 4.22 -9.03
N ASP A 334 16.68 4.83 -9.02
CA ASP A 334 16.95 6.19 -8.55
C ASP A 334 17.90 6.89 -9.55
N PRO A 335 17.54 6.95 -10.86
CA PRO A 335 18.41 7.55 -11.85
C PRO A 335 18.66 9.02 -11.48
N PRO A 336 19.93 9.49 -11.55
CA PRO A 336 20.23 10.88 -11.27
C PRO A 336 19.41 11.76 -12.22
N ILE A 337 18.76 12.80 -11.69
CA ILE A 337 18.04 13.78 -12.48
C ILE A 337 19.07 14.50 -13.36
N THR A 338 19.25 14.02 -14.59
CA THR A 338 19.91 14.79 -15.62
C THR A 338 18.95 15.90 -15.98
N VAL A 339 19.25 17.11 -15.53
CA VAL A 339 18.72 18.33 -16.13
C VAL A 339 19.01 18.20 -17.62
N GLU A 340 17.98 18.01 -18.44
CA GLU A 340 18.10 18.13 -19.88
C GLU A 340 18.60 19.55 -20.16
N SER A 341 19.90 19.69 -20.39
CA SER A 341 20.47 20.88 -21.01
C SER A 341 19.92 20.90 -22.43
N SER A 342 18.79 21.59 -22.61
CA SER A 342 18.29 22.00 -23.91
C SER A 342 19.43 22.73 -24.62
N ASP A 343 19.86 22.18 -25.76
CA ASP A 343 20.70 22.85 -26.74
C ASP A 343 19.95 24.12 -27.20
N GLU A 344 20.19 25.24 -26.53
CA GLU A 344 19.90 26.55 -27.11
C GLU A 344 21.10 26.99 -27.93
N GLU A 345 20.82 27.24 -29.21
CA GLU A 345 21.79 27.63 -30.22
C GLU A 345 22.64 28.84 -29.81
N ALA A 346 23.92 28.74 -30.17
CA ALA A 346 24.88 29.82 -30.08
C ALA A 346 24.41 31.06 -30.87
N ALA A 347 24.12 32.14 -30.16
CA ALA A 347 24.22 33.49 -30.68
C ALA A 347 25.15 34.26 -29.74
N GLY A 348 26.33 34.61 -30.27
CA GLY A 348 27.36 35.31 -29.52
C GLY A 348 26.99 36.75 -29.18
N ASP A 349 27.62 37.26 -28.13
CA ASP A 349 28.12 38.64 -28.11
C ASP A 349 29.24 38.77 -27.06
N ASP A 350 30.24 39.53 -27.43
CA ASP A 350 31.47 39.81 -26.68
C ASP A 350 31.22 40.76 -25.51
N GLY A 351 32.01 40.62 -24.44
CA GLY A 351 32.50 41.82 -23.74
C GLY A 351 32.54 41.79 -22.21
N GLY A 352 33.77 41.93 -21.70
CA GLY A 352 34.12 42.58 -20.41
C GLY A 352 33.84 41.75 -19.16
N GLY A 353 34.77 41.52 -18.23
CA GLY A 353 35.92 42.32 -17.84
C GLY A 353 35.80 42.58 -16.34
N ASP A 354 36.83 42.16 -15.60
CA ASP A 354 37.26 42.66 -14.28
C ASP A 354 36.26 42.50 -13.11
N ASP A 355 36.60 42.44 -11.83
CA ASP A 355 37.83 42.38 -11.03
C ASP A 355 37.36 41.98 -9.62
N ASP A 356 38.31 41.63 -8.75
CA ASP A 356 38.28 41.80 -7.29
C ASP A 356 37.13 41.12 -6.49
N GLY A 357 37.39 40.17 -5.59
CA GLY A 357 38.30 40.31 -4.46
C GLY A 357 37.48 40.67 -3.22
N ASP A 358 37.44 39.79 -2.22
CA ASP A 358 37.62 40.16 -0.81
C ASP A 358 37.70 38.91 0.07
N ASP A 359 38.82 38.80 0.78
CA ASP A 359 39.07 37.87 1.87
C ASP A 359 38.45 38.44 3.15
N GLY A 360 37.78 37.61 3.93
CA GLY A 360 37.19 38.03 5.21
C GLY A 360 37.08 36.89 6.19
N GLU A 361 38.22 36.45 6.73
CA GLU A 361 38.29 35.65 7.95
C GLU A 361 37.69 36.42 9.14
N GLY A 362 36.90 35.73 9.96
CA GLY A 362 36.32 36.28 11.18
C GLY A 362 35.77 35.14 12.05
N ASN A 363 36.70 34.38 12.62
CA ASN A 363 36.45 33.42 13.70
C ASN A 363 36.40 34.21 15.02
N GLU A 364 35.43 33.93 15.90
CA GLU A 364 35.57 33.96 17.37
C GLU A 364 34.19 33.69 18.03
N ASP A 365 34.05 32.46 18.52
CA ASP A 365 33.61 32.04 19.86
C ASP A 365 32.69 32.99 20.67
N ASP A 366 31.51 32.48 21.05
CA ASP A 366 30.84 32.90 22.30
C ASP A 366 30.13 31.70 22.94
N ASP A 367 30.84 31.03 23.84
CA ASP A 367 30.32 30.09 24.83
C ASP A 367 29.68 30.88 25.99
N GLY A 368 28.36 30.80 26.11
CA GLY A 368 27.60 31.40 27.21
C GLY A 368 26.73 30.39 27.94
N GLU A 369 27.32 29.60 28.85
CA GLU A 369 26.60 29.03 29.99
C GLU A 369 26.32 30.13 31.03
N GLU A 370 25.07 30.28 31.49
CA GLU A 370 24.68 30.11 32.91
C GLU A 370 23.33 30.78 33.27
N LYS A 371 22.59 30.01 34.09
CA LYS A 371 21.71 30.41 35.22
C LYS A 371 20.26 30.84 34.91
N GLU A 372 19.28 30.04 35.32
CA GLU A 372 18.70 29.89 36.68
C GLU A 372 17.61 30.92 37.00
N ASN A 373 16.51 30.40 37.56
CA ASN A 373 15.45 31.07 38.33
C ASN A 373 14.37 31.87 37.58
N LYS A 374 13.25 31.21 37.26
CA LYS A 374 11.97 31.38 37.99
C LYS A 374 10.92 30.35 37.63
#